data_AF-A0A921KAH0-F1
#
_entry.id   AF-A0A921KAH0-F1
#
_cell.length_a   1.000
_cell.length_b   1.000
_cell.length_c   1.000
_cell.angle_alpha   90.00
_cell.angle_beta   90.00
_cell.angle_gamma   90.00
#
_symmetry.space_group_name_H-M   'P 1'
#
loop_
_entity.id
_entity.type
_entity.pdbx_description
1 polymer ?
#
loop_
_entity_poly.entity_id
_entity_poly.type
_entity_poly.pdbx_seq_one_letter_code
_entity_poly.pdbx_strand_id
1 'polypeptide(L)'
;MNRDLTAFGAFARGYEKVCRAILLVFVINVAIVAHTLLGVVMAGFFPSIAAGFSTYRSWLLDSDREWSVKQTWMCFHRVWKQELISANQMGWALAAGWALIGYSMFLVLSNDMGPLGYASSGLLLLAVVILSLFSLMVWAVRANFVESNRWAAHVAMVMIIARPACSLLLIAVAILAVLATFTWPGILAAFGLSLPIGLTQACVWAAARLPGMSRHTTTVSQQTQPAALSTRGVDQQAHSAATSPERRGN
;
A
#
# COMPACT_ATOMS: atom_id res chain seq x y z
N MET A 1 -0.61 34.12 -26.79
CA MET A 1 0.45 33.20 -27.24
C MET A 1 1.20 32.47 -26.12
N ASN A 2 1.38 33.03 -24.91
CA ASN A 2 2.12 32.34 -23.82
C ASN A 2 1.25 31.38 -22.95
N ARG A 3 -0.08 31.57 -22.96
CA ARG A 3 -1.04 30.80 -22.16
C ARG A 3 -1.41 29.45 -22.79
N ASP A 4 -1.37 29.37 -24.11
CA ASP A 4 -1.67 28.13 -24.84
C ASP A 4 -0.50 27.14 -24.77
N LEU A 5 0.75 27.61 -24.92
CA LEU A 5 1.97 26.79 -24.78
C LEU A 5 2.10 26.17 -23.37
N THR A 6 1.69 26.91 -22.34
CA THR A 6 1.71 26.42 -20.94
C THR A 6 0.60 25.40 -20.68
N ALA A 7 -0.58 25.57 -21.29
CA ALA A 7 -1.66 24.59 -21.25
C ALA A 7 -1.29 23.29 -21.99
N PHE A 8 -0.72 23.38 -23.19
CA PHE A 8 -0.22 22.22 -23.95
C PHE A 8 0.90 21.48 -23.20
N GLY A 9 1.85 22.21 -22.62
CA GLY A 9 2.92 21.62 -21.81
C GLY A 9 2.41 20.94 -20.53
N ALA A 10 1.39 21.50 -19.88
CA ALA A 10 0.74 20.86 -18.73
C ALA A 10 -0.02 19.59 -19.12
N PHE A 11 -0.72 19.61 -20.25
CA PHE A 11 -1.42 18.44 -20.80
C PHE A 11 -0.44 17.31 -21.16
N ALA A 12 0.64 17.62 -21.88
CA ALA A 12 1.65 16.64 -22.28
C ALA A 12 2.29 15.93 -21.07
N ARG A 13 2.65 16.70 -20.03
CA ARG A 13 3.16 16.14 -18.77
C ARG A 13 2.12 15.28 -18.04
N GLY A 14 0.85 15.67 -18.09
CA GLY A 14 -0.25 14.88 -17.55
C GLY A 14 -0.38 13.53 -18.26
N TYR A 15 -0.39 13.54 -19.60
CA TYR A 15 -0.45 12.34 -20.42
C TYR A 15 0.73 11.41 -20.16
N GLU A 16 1.95 11.94 -20.10
CA GLU A 16 3.15 11.15 -19.79
C GLU A 16 3.03 10.42 -18.45
N LYS A 17 2.55 11.12 -17.41
CA LYS A 17 2.34 10.52 -16.08
C LYS A 17 1.33 9.37 -16.13
N VAL A 18 0.24 9.54 -16.87
CA VAL A 18 -0.78 8.50 -17.03
C VAL A 18 -0.21 7.30 -17.81
N CYS A 19 0.50 7.52 -18.91
CA CYS A 19 1.15 6.45 -19.67
C CYS A 19 2.16 5.68 -18.83
N ARG A 20 3.00 6.37 -18.04
CA ARG A 20 3.96 5.72 -17.13
C ARG A 20 3.25 4.92 -16.05
N ALA A 21 2.14 5.42 -15.50
CA ALA A 21 1.34 4.68 -14.54
C ALA A 21 0.71 3.42 -15.16
N ILE A 22 0.18 3.51 -16.38
CA ILE A 22 -0.37 2.35 -17.11
C ILE A 22 0.74 1.32 -17.38
N LEU A 23 1.92 1.77 -17.82
CA LEU A 23 3.08 0.90 -18.03
C LEU A 23 3.53 0.23 -16.72
N LEU A 24 3.55 0.96 -15.61
CA LEU A 24 3.85 0.41 -14.29
C LEU A 24 2.89 -0.74 -13.94
N VAL A 25 1.58 -0.50 -14.07
CA VAL A 25 0.54 -1.49 -13.78
C VAL A 25 0.73 -2.73 -14.66
N PHE A 26 0.94 -2.53 -15.96
CA PHE A 26 1.21 -3.62 -16.90
C PHE A 26 2.45 -4.44 -16.51
N VAL A 27 3.57 -3.78 -16.19
CA VAL A 27 4.82 -4.45 -15.79
C VAL A 27 4.64 -5.24 -14.50
N ILE A 28 3.90 -4.70 -13.53
CA ILE A 28 3.58 -5.42 -12.28
C ILE A 28 2.72 -6.65 -12.59
N ASN A 29 1.73 -6.56 -13.48
CA ASN A 29 0.93 -7.72 -13.89
C ASN A 29 1.80 -8.83 -14.49
N VAL A 30 2.67 -8.47 -15.44
CA VAL A 30 3.62 -9.42 -16.05
C VAL A 30 4.56 -10.01 -14.99
N ALA A 31 5.05 -9.20 -14.05
CA ALA A 31 5.91 -9.66 -12.97
C ALA A 31 5.17 -10.63 -12.04
N ILE A 32 3.90 -10.38 -11.70
CA ILE A 32 3.06 -11.29 -10.91
C ILE A 32 2.95 -12.64 -11.61
N VAL A 33 2.61 -12.66 -12.90
CA VAL A 33 2.49 -13.92 -13.66
C VAL A 33 3.81 -14.67 -13.70
N ALA A 34 4.90 -13.99 -14.09
CA ALA A 34 6.22 -14.62 -14.21
C ALA A 34 6.75 -15.19 -12.88
N HIS A 35 6.60 -14.46 -11.77
CA HIS A 35 7.09 -14.91 -10.46
C HIS A 35 6.16 -15.91 -9.79
N THR A 36 4.87 -15.89 -10.10
CA THR A 36 3.95 -16.96 -9.71
C THR A 36 4.38 -18.26 -10.37
N LEU A 37 4.67 -18.25 -11.67
CA LEU A 37 5.18 -19.43 -12.38
C LEU A 37 6.55 -19.89 -11.86
N LEU A 38 7.47 -18.96 -11.62
CA LEU A 38 8.81 -19.26 -11.08
C LEU A 38 8.75 -19.94 -9.70
N GLY A 39 7.82 -19.54 -8.85
CA GLY A 39 7.60 -20.15 -7.53
C GLY A 39 6.72 -21.40 -7.54
N VAL A 40 6.65 -22.14 -8.65
CA VAL A 40 5.83 -23.36 -8.78
C VAL A 40 4.35 -23.10 -8.45
N VAL A 41 3.83 -21.93 -8.88
CA VAL A 41 2.46 -21.44 -8.68
C VAL A 41 2.06 -21.26 -7.22
N MET A 42 1.90 -22.35 -6.47
CA MET A 42 1.40 -22.36 -5.10
C MET A 42 2.33 -21.65 -4.11
N ALA A 43 3.65 -21.80 -4.27
CA ALA A 43 4.62 -21.11 -3.42
C ALA A 43 4.98 -19.71 -3.95
N GLY A 44 4.68 -19.42 -5.23
CA GLY A 44 5.01 -18.15 -5.89
C GLY A 44 3.88 -17.11 -5.90
N PHE A 45 2.63 -17.54 -5.74
CA PHE A 45 1.45 -16.67 -5.85
C PHE A 45 1.35 -15.64 -4.72
N PHE A 46 1.36 -16.08 -3.46
CA PHE A 46 1.24 -15.15 -2.32
C PHE A 46 2.40 -14.16 -2.21
N PRO A 47 3.67 -14.57 -2.42
CA PRO A 47 4.78 -13.61 -2.48
C PRO A 47 4.66 -12.63 -3.66
N SER A 48 4.03 -13.03 -4.77
CA SER A 48 3.78 -12.12 -5.91
C SER A 48 2.74 -11.04 -5.56
N ILE A 49 1.69 -11.40 -4.81
CA ILE A 49 0.73 -10.41 -4.29
C ILE A 49 1.45 -9.45 -3.33
N ALA A 50 2.21 -9.98 -2.36
CA ALA A 50 2.97 -9.18 -1.41
C ALA A 50 3.94 -8.20 -2.12
N ALA A 51 4.68 -8.69 -3.11
CA ALA A 51 5.60 -7.89 -3.91
C ALA A 51 4.86 -6.81 -4.70
N GLY A 52 3.68 -7.10 -5.25
CA GLY A 52 2.84 -6.11 -5.93
C GLY A 52 2.47 -4.95 -5.02
N PHE A 53 1.92 -5.25 -3.83
CA PHE A 53 1.56 -4.24 -2.83
C PHE A 53 2.75 -3.37 -2.42
N SER A 54 3.90 -3.98 -2.13
CA SER A 54 5.12 -3.26 -1.76
C SER A 54 5.70 -2.42 -2.90
N THR A 55 5.65 -2.92 -4.14
CA THR A 55 6.13 -2.18 -5.32
C THR A 55 5.27 -0.94 -5.56
N TYR A 56 3.93 -1.05 -5.47
CA TYR A 56 3.03 0.09 -5.57
C TYR A 56 3.25 1.10 -4.43
N ARG A 57 3.43 0.64 -3.19
CA ARG A 57 3.77 1.54 -2.07
C ARG A 57 5.04 2.32 -2.37
N SER A 58 6.12 1.63 -2.76
CA SER A 58 7.40 2.28 -3.06
C SER A 58 7.28 3.29 -4.19
N TRP A 59 6.52 2.98 -5.24
CA TRP A 59 6.23 3.92 -6.33
C TRP A 59 5.39 5.13 -5.87
N LEU A 60 4.34 4.91 -5.06
CA LEU A 60 3.48 5.98 -4.53
C LEU A 60 4.24 6.95 -3.61
N LEU A 61 5.21 6.42 -2.85
CA LEU A 61 6.09 7.15 -1.94
C LEU A 61 7.24 7.86 -2.65
N ASP A 62 7.55 7.54 -3.91
CA ASP A 62 8.61 8.20 -4.66
C ASP A 62 8.17 9.59 -5.16
N SER A 63 9.08 10.55 -5.16
CA SER A 63 8.81 11.97 -5.45
C SER A 63 8.51 12.21 -6.90
N ASP A 64 9.30 11.59 -7.77
CA ASP A 64 9.21 11.84 -9.20
C ASP A 64 8.21 10.90 -9.87
N ARG A 65 7.92 9.73 -9.26
CA ARG A 65 7.01 8.68 -9.77
C ARG A 65 7.34 8.20 -11.19
N GLU A 66 8.55 8.51 -11.67
CA GLU A 66 9.05 8.22 -13.01
C GLU A 66 9.85 6.92 -13.05
N TRP A 67 9.24 5.82 -12.61
CA TRP A 67 9.92 4.52 -12.60
C TRP A 67 10.08 3.97 -14.01
N SER A 68 11.27 3.45 -14.30
CA SER A 68 11.52 2.67 -15.50
C SER A 68 11.02 1.22 -15.35
N VAL A 69 10.74 0.55 -16.46
CA VAL A 69 10.35 -0.87 -16.49
C VAL A 69 11.35 -1.75 -15.72
N LYS A 70 12.65 -1.53 -15.95
CA LYS A 70 13.74 -2.26 -15.28
C LYS A 70 13.71 -2.04 -13.77
N GLN A 71 13.53 -0.80 -13.34
CA GLN A 71 13.46 -0.44 -11.91
C GLN A 71 12.27 -1.13 -11.22
N THR A 72 11.08 -1.07 -11.83
CA THR A 72 9.88 -1.75 -11.32
C THR A 72 10.10 -3.25 -11.20
N TRP A 73 10.65 -3.87 -12.24
CA TRP A 73 10.93 -5.31 -12.24
C TRP A 73 11.94 -5.72 -11.16
N MET A 74 13.06 -5.00 -11.04
CA MET A 74 14.08 -5.30 -10.03
C MET A 74 13.56 -5.08 -8.61
N CYS A 75 12.76 -4.03 -8.39
CA CYS A 75 12.09 -3.80 -7.11
C CYS A 75 11.17 -4.98 -6.76
N PHE A 76 10.30 -5.37 -7.68
CA PHE A 76 9.38 -6.49 -7.50
C PHE A 76 10.12 -7.79 -7.19
N HIS A 77 11.12 -8.15 -8.01
CA HIS A 77 11.90 -9.38 -7.83
C HIS A 77 12.61 -9.43 -6.47
N ARG A 78 13.19 -8.31 -6.04
CA ARG A 78 13.85 -8.20 -4.73
C ARG A 78 12.87 -8.45 -3.59
N VAL A 79 11.71 -7.79 -3.63
CA VAL A 79 10.70 -7.95 -2.58
C VAL A 79 10.11 -9.36 -2.60
N TRP A 80 9.84 -9.92 -3.78
CA TRP A 80 9.33 -11.27 -3.94
C TRP A 80 10.21 -12.30 -3.22
N LYS A 81 11.54 -12.22 -3.39
CA LYS A 81 12.51 -13.09 -2.68
C LYS A 81 12.47 -12.92 -1.16
N GLN A 82 12.34 -11.68 -0.68
CA GLN A 82 12.31 -11.37 0.75
C GLN A 82 11.04 -11.89 1.43
N GLU A 83 9.93 -11.92 0.69
CA GLU A 83 8.61 -12.25 1.21
C GLU A 83 8.22 -13.74 1.07
N LEU A 84 9.06 -14.58 0.45
CA LEU A 84 8.71 -15.97 0.10
C LEU A 84 8.09 -16.78 1.24
N ILE A 85 8.68 -16.73 2.43
CA ILE A 85 8.21 -17.53 3.58
C ILE A 85 7.04 -16.82 4.27
N SER A 86 7.24 -15.54 4.62
CA SER A 86 6.28 -14.77 5.41
C SER A 86 4.94 -14.59 4.68
N ALA A 87 4.97 -14.31 3.37
CA ALA A 87 3.77 -14.16 2.57
C ALA A 87 3.04 -15.49 2.39
N ASN A 88 3.74 -16.61 2.22
CA ASN A 88 3.09 -17.92 2.11
C ASN A 88 2.36 -18.30 3.40
N GLN A 89 2.94 -18.06 4.57
CA GLN A 89 2.26 -18.35 5.84
C GLN A 89 0.93 -17.60 6.00
N MET A 90 0.93 -16.29 5.72
CA MET A 90 -0.30 -15.49 5.74
C MET A 90 -1.27 -15.89 4.63
N GLY A 91 -0.74 -16.13 3.43
CA GLY A 91 -1.50 -16.50 2.25
C GLY A 91 -2.26 -17.81 2.43
N TRP A 92 -1.62 -18.83 2.99
CA TRP A 92 -2.28 -20.11 3.28
C TRP A 92 -3.34 -19.99 4.36
N ALA A 93 -3.13 -19.16 5.38
CA ALA A 93 -4.17 -18.89 6.39
C ALA A 93 -5.40 -18.21 5.75
N LEU A 94 -5.20 -17.24 4.86
CA LEU A 94 -6.27 -16.60 4.10
C LEU A 94 -6.95 -17.59 3.14
N ALA A 95 -6.17 -18.43 2.45
CA ALA A 95 -6.69 -19.42 1.52
C ALA A 95 -7.56 -20.46 2.24
N ALA A 96 -7.18 -20.89 3.45
CA ALA A 96 -8.00 -21.75 4.28
C ALA A 96 -9.34 -21.09 4.64
N GLY A 97 -9.33 -19.80 4.98
CA GLY A 97 -10.55 -19.02 5.22
C GLY A 97 -11.46 -18.97 3.98
N TRP A 98 -10.89 -18.69 2.81
CA TRP A 98 -11.62 -18.68 1.55
C TRP A 98 -12.16 -20.06 1.17
N ALA A 99 -11.38 -21.13 1.37
CA ALA A 99 -11.79 -22.50 1.12
C ALA A 99 -12.96 -22.91 2.04
N LEU A 100 -12.93 -22.52 3.32
CA LEU A 100 -14.02 -22.77 4.27
C LEU A 100 -15.32 -22.09 3.82
N ILE A 101 -15.25 -20.82 3.41
CA ILE A 101 -16.42 -20.09 2.90
C ILE A 101 -16.90 -20.72 1.59
N GLY A 102 -16.00 -21.03 0.66
CA GLY A 102 -16.34 -21.66 -0.62
C GLY A 102 -17.01 -23.02 -0.44
N TYR A 103 -16.51 -23.84 0.49
CA TYR A 103 -17.15 -25.11 0.86
C TYR A 103 -18.52 -24.91 1.49
N SER A 104 -18.66 -23.91 2.35
CA SER A 104 -19.96 -23.56 2.97
C SER A 104 -20.97 -23.09 1.91
N MET A 105 -20.54 -22.28 0.94
CA MET A 105 -21.38 -21.87 -0.20
C MET A 105 -21.76 -23.07 -1.06
N PHE A 106 -20.84 -23.98 -1.33
CA PHE A 106 -21.12 -25.22 -2.05
C PHE A 106 -22.21 -26.05 -1.36
N LEU A 107 -22.13 -26.21 -0.04
CA LEU A 107 -23.14 -26.92 0.74
C LEU A 107 -24.51 -26.23 0.67
N VAL A 108 -24.56 -24.90 0.88
CA VAL A 108 -25.83 -24.14 0.85
C VAL A 108 -26.45 -24.15 -0.54
N LEU A 109 -25.64 -24.11 -1.61
CA LEU A 109 -26.14 -24.09 -2.97
C LEU A 109 -26.56 -25.49 -3.47
N SER A 110 -25.92 -26.55 -2.95
CA SER A 110 -26.22 -27.93 -3.34
C SER A 110 -27.38 -28.55 -2.58
N ASN A 111 -27.76 -27.99 -1.43
CA ASN A 111 -28.85 -28.49 -0.60
C ASN A 111 -30.01 -27.49 -0.58
N ASP A 112 -31.22 -27.94 -0.90
CA ASP A 112 -32.40 -27.08 -0.84
C ASP A 112 -32.84 -26.89 0.62
N MET A 113 -32.38 -25.79 1.23
CA MET A 113 -32.61 -25.49 2.66
C MET A 113 -33.85 -24.61 2.91
N GLY A 114 -34.69 -24.37 1.90
CA GLY A 114 -35.89 -23.56 2.05
C GLY A 114 -35.61 -22.17 2.67
N PRO A 115 -36.45 -21.68 3.61
CA PRO A 115 -36.27 -20.36 4.23
C PRO A 115 -34.94 -20.16 4.97
N LEU A 116 -34.36 -21.24 5.52
CA LEU A 116 -33.05 -21.19 6.19
C LEU A 116 -31.91 -20.91 5.19
N GLY A 117 -32.10 -21.28 3.92
CA GLY A 117 -31.17 -20.99 2.83
C GLY A 117 -30.97 -19.49 2.56
N TYR A 118 -32.02 -18.67 2.73
CA TYR A 118 -31.90 -17.22 2.55
C TYR A 118 -31.11 -16.56 3.69
N ALA A 119 -31.35 -16.99 4.93
CA ALA A 119 -30.61 -16.49 6.09
C ALA A 119 -29.14 -16.89 6.03
N SER A 120 -28.84 -18.15 5.67
CA SER A 120 -27.46 -18.62 5.50
C SER A 120 -26.74 -17.89 4.36
N SER A 121 -27.44 -17.61 3.25
CA SER A 121 -26.89 -16.85 2.13
C SER A 121 -26.52 -15.42 2.51
N GLY A 122 -27.35 -14.74 3.30
CA GLY A 122 -27.05 -13.40 3.81
C GLY A 122 -25.81 -13.38 4.73
N LEU A 123 -25.71 -14.37 5.63
CA LEU A 123 -24.55 -14.49 6.53
C LEU A 123 -23.26 -14.84 5.75
N LEU A 124 -23.35 -15.73 4.77
CA LEU A 124 -22.23 -16.08 3.89
C LEU A 124 -21.78 -14.89 3.05
N LEU A 125 -22.71 -14.10 2.52
CA LEU A 125 -22.38 -12.86 1.80
C LEU A 125 -21.62 -11.89 2.70
N LEU A 126 -22.09 -11.70 3.94
CA LEU A 126 -21.38 -10.84 4.91
C LEU A 126 -19.98 -11.38 5.21
N ALA A 127 -19.83 -12.69 5.39
CA ALA A 127 -18.53 -13.33 5.60
C ALA A 127 -17.58 -13.13 4.40
N VAL A 128 -18.08 -13.26 3.16
CA VAL A 128 -17.34 -12.99 1.93
C VAL A 128 -16.86 -11.54 1.89
N VAL A 129 -17.74 -10.58 2.20
CA VAL A 129 -17.39 -9.15 2.20
C VAL A 129 -16.32 -8.86 3.25
N ILE A 130 -16.49 -9.35 4.49
CA ILE A 130 -15.51 -9.15 5.57
C ILE A 130 -14.17 -9.79 5.19
N LEU A 131 -14.16 -11.03 4.70
CA LEU A 131 -12.94 -11.72 4.31
C LEU A 131 -12.25 -11.05 3.11
N SER A 132 -13.02 -10.49 2.17
CA SER A 132 -12.49 -9.71 1.05
C SER A 132 -11.80 -8.44 1.52
N LEU A 133 -12.45 -7.69 2.41
CA LEU A 133 -11.87 -6.47 3.00
C LEU A 133 -10.62 -6.78 3.79
N PHE A 134 -10.66 -7.83 4.61
CA PHE A 134 -9.51 -8.30 5.36
C PHE A 134 -8.36 -8.70 4.45
N SER A 135 -8.64 -9.46 3.39
CA SER A 135 -7.63 -9.89 2.41
C SER A 135 -6.94 -8.70 1.74
N LEU A 136 -7.71 -7.72 1.24
CA LEU A 136 -7.14 -6.51 0.61
C LEU A 136 -6.35 -5.66 1.62
N MET A 137 -6.87 -5.50 2.83
CA MET A 137 -6.26 -4.65 3.85
C MET A 137 -4.99 -5.26 4.45
N VAL A 138 -4.93 -6.57 4.72
CA VAL A 138 -3.77 -7.19 5.37
C VAL A 138 -2.52 -7.12 4.50
N TRP A 139 -2.65 -7.33 3.18
CA TRP A 139 -1.53 -7.16 2.24
C TRP A 139 -1.09 -5.70 2.16
N ALA A 140 -2.04 -4.77 2.17
CA ALA A 140 -1.74 -3.35 2.22
C ALA A 140 -0.97 -2.98 3.50
N VAL A 141 -1.43 -3.41 4.67
CA VAL A 141 -0.74 -3.13 5.95
C VAL A 141 0.64 -3.75 5.98
N ARG A 142 0.80 -5.02 5.55
CA ARG A 142 2.12 -5.70 5.51
C ARG A 142 3.12 -4.98 4.60
N ALA A 143 2.69 -4.49 3.45
CA ALA A 143 3.57 -3.70 2.59
C ALA A 143 4.02 -2.40 3.28
N ASN A 144 3.23 -1.88 4.22
CA ASN A 144 3.47 -0.61 4.88
C ASN A 144 4.37 -0.71 6.13
N PHE A 145 4.46 -1.87 6.77
CA PHE A 145 5.17 -2.06 8.04
C PHE A 145 6.01 -3.35 8.04
N VAL A 146 7.25 -3.25 8.53
CA VAL A 146 8.16 -4.41 8.68
C VAL A 146 7.90 -5.05 10.05
N GLU A 147 6.73 -5.66 10.20
CA GLU A 147 6.26 -6.24 11.47
C GLU A 147 5.77 -7.68 11.28
N SER A 148 5.50 -8.37 12.39
CA SER A 148 5.02 -9.75 12.35
C SER A 148 3.65 -9.88 11.67
N ASN A 149 3.40 -11.04 11.05
CA ASN A 149 2.13 -11.37 10.38
C ASN A 149 0.90 -11.22 11.30
N ARG A 150 1.02 -11.60 12.58
CA ARG A 150 -0.07 -11.50 13.56
C ARG A 150 -0.42 -10.05 13.86
N TRP A 151 0.59 -9.20 14.03
CA TRP A 151 0.39 -7.77 14.23
C TRP A 151 -0.29 -7.14 13.02
N ALA A 152 0.17 -7.46 11.81
CA ALA A 152 -0.44 -6.94 10.59
C ALA A 152 -1.92 -7.36 10.44
N ALA A 153 -2.26 -8.60 10.79
CA ALA A 153 -3.64 -9.09 10.82
C ALA A 153 -4.49 -8.32 11.84
N HIS A 154 -3.98 -8.13 13.06
CA HIS A 154 -4.67 -7.37 14.10
C HIS A 154 -4.93 -5.92 13.66
N VAL A 155 -3.90 -5.24 13.15
CA VAL A 155 -4.00 -3.86 12.67
C VAL A 155 -4.97 -3.76 11.49
N ALA A 156 -4.93 -4.70 10.54
CA ALA A 156 -5.87 -4.72 9.42
C ALA A 156 -7.33 -4.81 9.91
N MET A 157 -7.61 -5.67 10.90
CA MET A 157 -8.93 -5.81 11.48
C MET A 157 -9.39 -4.52 12.19
N VAL A 158 -8.53 -3.93 13.01
CA VAL A 158 -8.81 -2.65 13.67
C VAL A 158 -9.06 -1.54 12.65
N MET A 159 -8.27 -1.50 11.57
CA MET A 159 -8.39 -0.49 10.50
C MET A 159 -9.73 -0.57 9.76
N ILE A 160 -10.22 -1.79 9.51
CA ILE A 160 -11.51 -2.02 8.82
C ILE A 160 -12.67 -1.42 9.64
N ILE A 161 -12.61 -1.55 10.96
CA ILE A 161 -13.65 -1.04 11.88
C ILE A 161 -13.47 0.46 12.13
N ALA A 162 -12.24 0.91 12.40
CA ALA A 162 -11.93 2.28 12.79
C ALA A 162 -12.05 3.29 11.64
N ARG A 163 -11.98 2.84 10.37
CA ARG A 163 -12.00 3.73 9.20
C ARG A 163 -13.02 3.28 8.14
N PRO A 164 -14.33 3.45 8.41
CA PRO A 164 -15.38 2.96 7.53
C PRO A 164 -15.33 3.54 6.11
N ALA A 165 -14.85 4.77 5.94
CA ALA A 165 -14.68 5.37 4.62
C ALA A 165 -13.66 4.63 3.74
N CYS A 166 -12.56 4.13 4.33
CA CYS A 166 -11.58 3.33 3.61
C CYS A 166 -12.17 1.96 3.25
N SER A 167 -12.87 1.33 4.19
CA SER A 167 -13.57 0.06 3.96
C SER A 167 -14.60 0.16 2.83
N LEU A 168 -15.39 1.22 2.79
CA LEU A 168 -16.39 1.44 1.73
C LEU A 168 -15.74 1.59 0.34
N LEU A 169 -14.59 2.26 0.30
CA LEU A 169 -13.83 2.43 -0.94
C LEU A 169 -13.18 1.10 -1.39
N LEU A 170 -12.71 0.28 -0.45
CA LEU A 170 -12.24 -1.08 -0.76
C LEU A 170 -13.36 -2.01 -1.24
N ILE A 171 -14.58 -1.89 -0.70
CA ILE A 171 -15.76 -2.59 -1.24
C ILE A 171 -16.00 -2.15 -2.69
N ALA A 172 -15.95 -0.85 -2.97
CA ALA A 172 -16.10 -0.36 -4.34
C ALA A 172 -15.03 -0.91 -5.28
N VAL A 173 -13.75 -0.95 -4.85
CA VAL A 173 -12.66 -1.58 -5.62
C VAL A 173 -12.94 -3.07 -5.87
N ALA A 174 -13.40 -3.81 -4.86
CA ALA A 174 -13.73 -5.23 -5.00
C ALA A 174 -14.89 -5.44 -5.99
N ILE A 175 -15.97 -4.65 -5.90
CA ILE A 175 -17.10 -4.71 -6.84
C ILE A 175 -16.63 -4.38 -8.26
N LEU A 176 -15.85 -3.31 -8.44
CA LEU A 176 -15.33 -2.92 -9.75
C LEU A 176 -14.44 -4.00 -10.35
N ALA A 177 -13.60 -4.66 -9.54
CA ALA A 177 -12.78 -5.77 -10.01
C ALA A 177 -13.63 -6.96 -10.50
N VAL A 178 -14.69 -7.30 -9.76
CA VAL A 178 -15.64 -8.36 -10.15
C VAL A 178 -16.37 -7.97 -11.45
N LEU A 179 -16.92 -6.76 -11.53
CA LEU A 179 -17.64 -6.28 -12.72
C LEU A 179 -16.73 -6.21 -13.96
N ALA A 180 -15.50 -5.73 -13.80
CA ALA A 180 -14.52 -5.68 -14.87
C ALA A 180 -14.19 -7.07 -15.41
N THR A 181 -14.08 -8.06 -14.51
CA THR A 181 -13.82 -9.46 -14.87
C THR A 181 -14.96 -10.05 -15.69
N PHE A 182 -16.21 -9.82 -15.30
CA PHE A 182 -17.38 -10.35 -16.02
C PHE A 182 -17.66 -9.63 -17.34
N THR A 183 -17.38 -8.33 -17.42
CA THR A 183 -17.75 -7.52 -18.59
C THR A 183 -16.64 -7.50 -19.66
N TRP A 184 -15.36 -7.54 -19.25
CA TRP A 184 -14.21 -7.37 -20.15
C TRP A 184 -13.09 -8.38 -19.79
N PRO A 185 -13.17 -9.64 -20.23
CA PRO A 185 -12.14 -10.63 -19.91
C PRO A 185 -10.73 -10.22 -20.38
N GLY A 186 -10.62 -9.42 -21.45
CA GLY A 186 -9.35 -8.89 -21.95
C GLY A 186 -8.62 -7.93 -21.00
N ILE A 187 -9.35 -7.18 -20.16
CA ILE A 187 -8.73 -6.30 -19.15
C ILE A 187 -8.00 -7.14 -18.09
N LEU A 188 -8.55 -8.32 -17.78
CA LEU A 188 -7.94 -9.26 -16.83
C LEU A 188 -6.66 -9.88 -17.40
N ALA A 189 -6.61 -10.16 -18.70
CA ALA A 189 -5.37 -10.63 -19.33
C ALA A 189 -4.27 -9.55 -19.30
N ALA A 190 -4.62 -8.30 -19.64
CA ALA A 190 -3.64 -7.22 -19.76
C ALA A 190 -3.15 -6.69 -18.39
N PHE A 191 -4.06 -6.51 -17.44
CA PHE A 191 -3.78 -5.85 -16.17
C PHE A 191 -4.08 -6.72 -14.93
N GLY A 192 -4.95 -7.71 -15.05
CA GLY A 192 -5.15 -8.77 -14.06
C GLY A 192 -5.25 -8.31 -12.61
N LEU A 193 -4.50 -8.98 -11.74
CA LEU A 193 -4.43 -8.69 -10.31
C LEU A 193 -3.75 -7.37 -9.99
N SER A 194 -2.95 -6.80 -10.89
CA SER A 194 -2.18 -5.58 -10.60
C SER A 194 -3.09 -4.36 -10.40
N LEU A 195 -4.19 -4.24 -11.15
CA LEU A 195 -5.14 -3.13 -11.01
C LEU A 195 -5.82 -3.08 -9.64
N PRO A 196 -6.51 -4.13 -9.17
CA PRO A 196 -7.13 -4.10 -7.84
C PRO A 196 -6.10 -3.93 -6.72
N ILE A 197 -4.89 -4.49 -6.86
CA ILE A 197 -3.79 -4.27 -5.90
C ILE A 197 -3.37 -2.79 -5.87
N GLY A 198 -3.10 -2.20 -7.03
CA GLY A 198 -2.69 -0.81 -7.17
C GLY A 198 -3.77 0.18 -6.71
N LEU A 199 -5.03 -0.09 -7.06
CA LEU A 199 -6.19 0.67 -6.56
C LEU A 199 -6.24 0.57 -5.04
N THR A 200 -6.24 -0.64 -4.47
CA THR A 200 -6.23 -0.84 -3.01
C THR A 200 -5.12 -0.04 -2.34
N GLN A 201 -3.89 -0.06 -2.87
CA GLN A 201 -2.80 0.76 -2.34
C GLN A 201 -3.06 2.27 -2.47
N ALA A 202 -3.59 2.75 -3.59
CA ALA A 202 -3.95 4.15 -3.76
C ALA A 202 -5.07 4.58 -2.79
N CYS A 203 -6.06 3.71 -2.56
CA CYS A 203 -7.15 3.92 -1.60
C CYS A 203 -6.63 4.02 -0.17
N VAL A 204 -5.74 3.10 0.21
CA VAL A 204 -5.10 3.11 1.53
C VAL A 204 -4.19 4.35 1.67
N TRP A 205 -3.47 4.72 0.61
CA TRP A 205 -2.67 5.94 0.62
C TRP A 205 -3.53 7.21 0.80
N ALA A 206 -4.64 7.33 0.06
CA ALA A 206 -5.51 8.50 0.08
C ALA A 206 -6.36 8.62 1.35
N ALA A 207 -7.01 7.53 1.77
CA ALA A 207 -8.00 7.53 2.85
C ALA A 207 -7.40 7.13 4.21
N ALA A 208 -6.32 6.33 4.22
CA ALA A 208 -5.81 5.72 5.43
C ALA A 208 -4.67 6.53 6.08
N ARG A 209 -4.11 7.56 5.42
CA ARG A 209 -3.10 8.51 5.98
C ARG A 209 -2.22 7.85 7.06
N LEU A 210 -1.62 6.71 6.72
CA LEU A 210 -0.92 5.88 7.70
C LEU A 210 0.28 6.66 8.25
N PRO A 211 0.57 6.63 9.58
CA PRO A 211 1.76 7.26 10.13
C PRO A 211 3.02 6.73 9.42
N GLY A 212 3.85 7.64 8.91
CA GLY A 212 5.02 7.32 8.05
C GLY A 212 4.82 7.57 6.55
N MET A 213 3.63 8.02 6.11
CA MET A 213 3.31 8.32 4.70
C MET A 213 3.17 9.82 4.40
N SER A 214 3.22 10.67 5.42
CA SER A 214 3.16 12.13 5.31
C SER A 214 4.57 12.68 5.03
N ARG A 215 4.83 13.24 3.85
CA ARG A 215 6.06 14.01 3.59
C ARG A 215 6.14 15.32 4.39
N HIS A 216 5.06 15.70 5.09
CA HIS A 216 4.95 16.94 5.84
C HIS A 216 5.14 16.70 7.34
N THR A 217 6.35 16.31 7.76
CA THR A 217 6.76 16.54 9.17
C THR A 217 8.25 16.82 9.35
N THR A 218 9.01 17.02 8.27
CA THR A 218 10.45 17.35 8.40
C THR A 218 10.76 18.81 8.09
N THR A 219 9.92 19.51 7.32
CA THR A 219 10.20 20.92 6.96
C THR A 219 9.78 21.94 8.01
N VAL A 220 8.90 21.61 8.95
CA VAL A 220 8.48 22.55 10.02
C VAL A 220 9.46 22.53 11.20
N SER A 221 10.13 21.41 11.47
CA SER A 221 11.06 21.29 12.60
C SER A 221 12.44 21.91 12.32
N GLN A 222 12.84 22.05 11.05
CA GLN A 222 14.14 22.62 10.69
C GLN A 222 14.10 24.13 10.42
N GLN A 223 12.91 24.70 10.23
CA GLN A 223 12.74 26.13 9.96
C GLN A 223 12.24 26.93 11.17
N THR A 224 11.97 26.25 12.30
CA THR A 224 11.75 26.87 13.62
C THR A 224 12.90 26.57 14.59
N GLN A 225 14.13 26.63 14.10
CA GLN A 225 15.24 27.03 14.95
C GLN A 225 15.53 28.50 14.64
N PRO A 226 14.84 29.46 15.31
CA PRO A 226 15.25 30.85 15.20
C PRO A 226 16.68 30.95 15.72
N ALA A 227 17.46 31.76 15.02
CA ALA A 227 18.83 32.15 15.30
C ALA A 227 18.99 32.80 16.70
N ALA A 228 18.77 32.05 17.77
CA ALA A 228 18.76 32.51 19.16
C ALA A 228 19.72 31.71 20.08
N LEU A 229 20.52 30.81 19.51
CA LEU A 229 21.54 30.04 20.27
C LEU A 229 22.98 30.31 19.81
N SER A 230 23.21 31.22 18.86
CA SER A 230 24.57 31.62 18.46
C SER A 230 25.10 32.86 19.18
N THR A 231 24.26 33.64 19.86
CA THR A 231 24.68 34.88 20.56
C THR A 231 24.94 34.69 22.05
N ARG A 232 24.39 33.64 22.68
CA ARG A 232 24.66 33.36 24.11
C ARG A 232 26.06 32.77 24.41
N GLY A 233 26.77 32.27 23.39
CA GLY A 233 28.14 31.75 23.55
C GLY A 233 29.23 32.82 23.53
N VAL A 234 28.95 34.01 22.97
CA VAL A 234 29.95 35.08 22.81
C VAL A 234 29.93 36.03 24.02
N ASP A 235 28.75 36.30 24.60
CA ASP A 235 28.63 37.19 25.77
C ASP A 235 29.13 36.56 27.07
N GLN A 236 29.14 35.22 27.17
CA GLN A 236 29.61 34.53 28.38
C GLN A 236 31.14 34.40 28.45
N GLN A 237 31.84 34.50 27.30
CA GLN A 237 33.29 34.69 27.24
C GLN A 237 33.70 36.15 27.49
N ALA A 238 32.87 37.13 27.11
CA ALA A 238 33.14 38.54 27.40
C ALA A 238 32.92 38.90 28.89
N HIS A 239 31.97 38.26 29.58
CA HIS A 239 31.71 38.53 30.99
C HIS A 239 32.62 37.77 31.97
N SER A 240 33.28 36.68 31.53
CA SER A 240 34.27 35.96 32.36
C SER A 240 35.69 36.57 32.28
N ALA A 241 35.94 37.52 31.37
CA ALA A 241 37.21 38.23 31.26
C ALA A 241 37.26 39.55 32.06
N ALA A 242 36.15 39.96 32.69
CA ALA A 242 36.03 41.26 33.38
C ALA A 242 36.04 41.18 34.92
N THR A 243 36.22 39.99 35.51
CA THR A 243 36.23 39.81 36.97
C THR A 243 37.41 38.95 37.44
N SER A 244 38.62 39.48 37.30
CA SER A 244 39.73 39.06 38.17
C SER A 244 40.42 40.30 38.74
N PRO A 245 40.25 40.60 40.04
CA PRO A 245 40.88 41.74 40.67
C PRO A 245 42.39 41.52 40.84
N GLU A 246 43.10 42.62 40.61
CA GLU A 246 44.48 42.92 40.99
C GLU A 246 44.95 42.17 42.27
N ARG A 247 46.01 41.36 42.14
CA ARG A 247 46.86 40.99 43.28
C ARG A 247 48.29 41.43 43.00
N ARG A 248 48.60 42.64 43.49
CA ARG A 248 49.97 43.10 43.79
C ARG A 248 50.67 42.15 44.75
N GLY A 249 51.99 42.09 44.63
CA GLY A 249 52.87 42.10 45.81
C GLY A 249 53.88 40.97 45.89
N ASN A 250 55.14 41.38 45.67
CA ASN A 250 56.44 40.74 45.97
C ASN A 250 56.88 39.55 45.12
#